data_AF-A0A1F9Z3F9-F1
#
_entry.id   AF-A0A1F9Z3F9-F1
#
_cell.length_a   1.000
_cell.length_b   1.000
_cell.length_c   1.000
_cell.angle_alpha   90.00
_cell.angle_beta   90.00
_cell.angle_gamma   90.00
#
_symmetry.space_group_name_H-M   'P 1'
#
loop_
_entity.id
_entity.type
_entity.pdbx_description
1 polymer ?
#
loop_
_entity_poly.entity_id
_entity_poly.type
_entity_poly.pdbx_seq_one_letter_code
_entity_poly.pdbx_strand_id
1 'polypeptide(L)'
;MRVHREVESVPEAIQVADGNDIDFGGTELTFSPAVPHGPDDELGYVVMTRVSRRDETFVHTSDVLGPPLKAHVAFLLDADPTVLYIDGPMTHMPEEYPDAETRKSVANLLRVIRSTRVRTIIVDHHALRDRDWRAWTAPLTQAAEEHDVRVATAAEFLGKPIDQLEANRDALHGMSREPDQPK
;
A
#
# COMPACT_ATOMS: atom_id res chain seq x y z
N MET A 1 12.52 -17.34 18.93
CA MET A 1 12.63 -16.00 18.30
C MET A 1 13.65 -15.20 19.08
N ARG A 2 14.75 -14.73 18.47
CA ARG A 2 15.72 -13.86 19.16
C ARG A 2 15.28 -12.43 18.91
N VAL A 3 14.82 -11.76 19.96
CA VAL A 3 14.51 -10.32 19.93
C VAL A 3 15.81 -9.59 20.23
N HIS A 4 16.00 -8.39 19.67
CA HIS A 4 17.18 -7.60 19.98
C HIS A 4 17.26 -7.38 21.51
N ARG A 5 18.42 -7.67 22.14
CA ARG A 5 18.59 -7.63 23.61
C ARG A 5 18.13 -6.32 24.25
N GLU A 6 18.19 -5.22 23.50
CA GLU A 6 17.85 -3.88 23.97
C GLU A 6 16.34 -3.67 24.18
N VAL A 7 15.49 -4.48 23.56
CA VAL A 7 14.03 -4.39 23.70
C VAL A 7 13.45 -5.46 24.60
N GLU A 8 14.22 -6.44 25.10
CA GLU A 8 13.68 -7.54 25.92
C GLU A 8 13.06 -7.10 27.26
N SER A 9 13.47 -5.94 27.80
CA SER A 9 12.98 -5.44 29.10
C SER A 9 11.80 -4.47 29.00
N VAL A 10 11.37 -4.11 27.79
CA VAL A 10 10.36 -3.07 27.57
C VAL A 10 8.93 -3.64 27.39
N PRO A 11 8.69 -4.66 26.54
CA PRO A 11 7.35 -5.19 26.33
C PRO A 11 7.00 -6.24 27.39
N GLU A 12 5.74 -6.25 27.81
CA GLU A 12 5.19 -7.29 28.67
C GLU A 12 5.11 -8.66 27.96
N ALA A 13 4.95 -8.66 26.64
CA ALA A 13 4.90 -9.85 25.81
C ALA A 13 5.39 -9.58 24.38
N ILE A 14 5.93 -10.60 23.73
CA ILE A 14 6.36 -10.56 22.33
C ILE A 14 5.66 -11.69 21.57
N GLN A 15 4.99 -11.34 20.49
CA GLN A 15 4.18 -12.25 19.70
C GLN A 15 4.54 -12.12 18.22
N VAL A 16 4.43 -13.23 17.49
CA VAL A 16 4.67 -13.28 16.04
C VAL A 16 3.44 -12.72 15.33
N ALA A 17 3.62 -11.75 14.43
CA ALA A 17 2.53 -11.18 13.66
C ALA A 17 2.03 -12.13 12.56
N ASP A 18 2.93 -12.67 11.74
CA ASP A 18 2.67 -13.54 10.59
C ASP A 18 1.52 -14.56 10.81
N GLY A 19 0.38 -14.30 10.16
CA GLY A 19 -0.81 -15.15 10.17
C GLY A 19 -1.57 -15.21 11.50
N ASN A 20 -1.21 -14.40 12.49
CA ASN A 20 -1.85 -14.37 13.81
C ASN A 20 -2.76 -13.16 13.97
N ASP A 21 -3.58 -13.23 15.02
CA ASP A 21 -4.47 -12.17 15.46
C ASP A 21 -4.27 -11.86 16.96
N ILE A 22 -4.66 -10.66 17.36
CA ILE A 22 -4.67 -10.22 18.75
C ILE A 22 -5.81 -9.24 18.98
N ASP A 23 -6.52 -9.40 20.09
CA ASP A 23 -7.52 -8.44 20.55
C ASP A 23 -6.96 -7.58 21.70
N PHE A 24 -7.13 -6.26 21.56
CA PHE A 24 -6.85 -5.29 22.60
C PHE A 24 -8.10 -4.47 22.92
N GLY A 25 -8.86 -4.93 23.93
CA GLY A 25 -10.02 -4.19 24.44
C GLY A 25 -11.12 -4.00 23.38
N GLY A 26 -11.36 -5.04 22.58
CA GLY A 26 -12.31 -5.02 21.46
C GLY A 26 -11.77 -4.33 20.21
N THR A 27 -10.45 -4.15 20.12
CA THR A 27 -9.76 -3.74 18.89
C THR A 27 -8.99 -4.95 18.37
N GLU A 28 -9.46 -5.50 17.27
CA GLU A 28 -8.87 -6.69 16.64
C GLU A 28 -7.74 -6.25 15.71
N LEU A 29 -6.55 -6.80 15.91
CA LEU A 29 -5.46 -6.73 14.95
C LEU A 29 -5.34 -8.12 14.33
N THR A 30 -5.40 -8.20 13.00
CA THR A 30 -5.20 -9.43 12.25
C THR A 30 -4.09 -9.19 11.24
N PHE A 31 -3.11 -10.07 11.17
CA PHE A 31 -2.04 -9.96 10.20
C PHE A 31 -2.22 -11.03 9.13
N SER A 32 -1.85 -10.70 7.90
CA SER A 32 -1.75 -11.73 6.87
C SER A 32 -0.66 -12.74 7.24
N PRO A 33 -0.69 -13.95 6.66
CA PRO A 33 0.52 -14.73 6.50
C PRO A 33 1.62 -13.88 5.83
N ALA A 34 2.88 -14.28 5.96
CA ALA A 34 3.97 -13.71 5.19
C ALA A 34 3.62 -13.81 3.70
N VAL A 35 3.55 -12.65 3.05
CA VAL A 35 3.29 -12.54 1.62
C VAL A 35 4.50 -11.94 0.91
N PRO A 36 4.74 -12.28 -0.37
CA PRO A 36 5.87 -11.73 -1.10
C PRO A 36 5.83 -10.20 -1.18
N HIS A 37 6.99 -9.57 -1.06
CA HIS A 37 7.17 -8.13 -1.26
C HIS A 37 7.13 -7.81 -2.76
N GLY A 38 5.95 -7.88 -3.38
CA GLY A 38 5.77 -7.60 -4.80
C GLY A 38 5.23 -8.77 -5.62
N PRO A 39 5.61 -8.89 -6.91
CA PRO A 39 5.05 -9.91 -7.81
C PRO A 39 5.67 -11.31 -7.62
N ASP A 40 6.73 -11.42 -6.84
CA ASP A 40 7.44 -12.65 -6.49
C ASP A 40 8.18 -12.45 -5.14
N ASP A 41 8.99 -13.43 -4.73
CA ASP A 41 9.67 -13.46 -3.44
C ASP A 41 11.14 -12.97 -3.48
N GLU A 42 11.61 -12.39 -4.59
CA GLU A 42 12.99 -11.92 -4.71
C GLU A 42 13.32 -10.78 -3.73
N LEU A 43 12.33 -9.96 -3.40
CA LEU A 43 12.44 -8.85 -2.43
C LEU A 43 12.14 -9.29 -0.98
N GLY A 44 11.88 -10.57 -0.76
CA GLY A 44 11.52 -11.13 0.54
C GLY A 44 10.03 -11.06 0.83
N TYR A 45 9.68 -10.95 2.11
CA TYR A 45 8.30 -11.11 2.60
C TYR A 45 7.90 -9.98 3.55
N VAL A 46 6.63 -9.60 3.48
CA VAL A 46 5.98 -8.63 4.35
C VAL A 46 4.69 -9.20 4.94
N VAL A 47 4.13 -8.53 5.94
CA VAL A 47 2.81 -8.83 6.50
C VAL A 47 1.89 -7.64 6.33
N MET A 48 0.68 -7.88 5.82
CA MET A 48 -0.39 -6.90 5.78
C MET A 48 -1.04 -6.82 7.17
N THR A 49 -1.52 -5.64 7.55
CA THR A 49 -2.13 -5.42 8.86
C THR A 49 -3.58 -4.99 8.68
N ARG A 50 -4.49 -5.70 9.32
CA ARG A 50 -5.90 -5.32 9.52
C ARG A 50 -6.07 -4.86 10.96
N VAL A 51 -6.70 -3.70 11.14
CA VAL A 51 -7.15 -3.19 12.45
C VAL A 51 -8.64 -2.97 12.36
N SER A 52 -9.40 -3.64 13.23
CA SER A 52 -10.86 -3.61 13.22
C SER A 52 -11.41 -3.25 14.58
N ARG A 53 -12.38 -2.33 14.60
CA ARG A 53 -13.12 -1.98 15.80
C ARG A 53 -14.52 -1.52 15.42
N ARG A 54 -15.53 -2.21 15.95
CA ARG A 54 -16.95 -1.96 15.64
C ARG A 54 -17.21 -2.09 14.13
N ASP A 55 -17.65 -1.02 13.48
CA ASP A 55 -17.99 -0.96 12.07
C ASP A 55 -16.83 -0.49 11.18
N GLU A 56 -15.71 -0.07 11.78
CA GLU A 56 -14.54 0.41 11.06
C GLU A 56 -13.46 -0.67 10.96
N THR A 57 -13.01 -0.90 9.73
CA THR A 57 -11.85 -1.74 9.43
C THR A 57 -10.84 -0.92 8.64
N PHE A 58 -9.62 -0.82 9.16
CA PHE A 58 -8.47 -0.26 8.47
C PHE A 58 -7.55 -1.39 8.02
N VAL A 59 -7.07 -1.35 6.78
CA VAL A 59 -6.08 -2.31 6.27
C VAL A 59 -4.90 -1.55 5.69
N HIS A 60 -3.69 -1.89 6.12
CA HIS A 60 -2.43 -1.44 5.54
C HIS A 60 -1.76 -2.59 4.79
N THR A 61 -1.49 -2.40 3.50
CA THR A 61 -0.95 -3.49 2.65
C THR A 61 0.52 -3.79 2.90
N SER A 62 1.25 -2.93 3.62
CA SER A 62 2.71 -2.94 3.56
C SER A 62 3.20 -2.75 2.12
N ASP A 63 4.49 -2.93 1.90
CA ASP A 63 5.12 -2.82 0.59
C ASP A 63 4.88 -4.10 -0.21
N VAL A 64 3.73 -4.22 -0.89
CA VAL A 64 3.38 -5.36 -1.75
C VAL A 64 3.38 -4.99 -3.24
N LEU A 65 3.80 -3.77 -3.55
CA LEU A 65 3.89 -3.15 -4.87
C LEU A 65 2.56 -3.19 -5.61
N GLY A 66 1.48 -2.72 -4.99
CA GLY A 66 0.16 -2.67 -5.62
C GLY A 66 -0.54 -4.04 -5.69
N PRO A 67 -0.93 -4.66 -4.59
CA PRO A 67 -1.23 -6.10 -4.46
C PRO A 67 -1.40 -6.95 -5.77
N PRO A 68 -0.31 -7.36 -6.46
CA PRO A 68 -0.42 -8.04 -7.78
C PRO A 68 -0.77 -9.54 -7.65
N LEU A 69 -0.48 -10.15 -6.50
CA LEU A 69 -0.65 -11.57 -6.27
C LEU A 69 -2.02 -11.95 -5.70
N LYS A 70 -2.43 -13.20 -5.96
CA LYS A 70 -3.66 -13.79 -5.40
C LYS A 70 -3.67 -13.79 -3.86
N ALA A 71 -2.51 -14.06 -3.25
CA ALA A 71 -2.37 -14.03 -1.79
C ALA A 71 -2.64 -12.62 -1.23
N HIS A 72 -2.21 -11.57 -1.94
CA HIS A 72 -2.43 -10.19 -1.54
C HIS A 72 -3.93 -9.87 -1.56
N VAL A 73 -4.58 -10.09 -2.72
CA VAL A 73 -6.00 -9.75 -2.87
C VAL A 73 -6.91 -10.63 -2.01
N ALA A 74 -6.56 -11.90 -1.75
CA ALA A 74 -7.34 -12.77 -0.87
C ALA A 74 -7.46 -12.18 0.54
N PHE A 75 -6.35 -11.74 1.13
CA PHE A 75 -6.38 -11.09 2.44
C PHE A 75 -7.21 -9.80 2.42
N LEU A 76 -7.10 -8.98 1.37
CA LEU A 76 -7.88 -7.73 1.29
C LEU A 76 -9.39 -7.98 1.19
N LEU A 77 -9.80 -9.02 0.47
CA LEU A 77 -11.21 -9.39 0.34
C LEU A 77 -11.75 -9.96 1.65
N ASP A 78 -10.99 -10.84 2.31
CA ASP A 78 -11.38 -11.43 3.60
C ASP A 78 -11.39 -10.39 4.72
N ALA A 79 -10.45 -9.44 4.70
CA ALA A 79 -10.36 -8.37 5.69
C ALA A 79 -11.54 -7.38 5.61
N ASP A 80 -12.15 -7.24 4.43
CA ASP A 80 -13.30 -6.39 4.14
C ASP A 80 -13.14 -4.95 4.71
N PRO A 81 -12.15 -4.19 4.19
CA PRO A 81 -11.78 -2.88 4.72
C PRO A 81 -12.88 -1.85 4.54
N THR A 82 -12.95 -0.89 5.45
CA THR A 82 -13.61 0.41 5.22
C THR A 82 -12.61 1.46 4.75
N VAL A 83 -11.37 1.39 5.25
CA VAL A 83 -10.24 2.22 4.82
C VAL A 83 -9.10 1.30 4.42
N LEU A 84 -8.61 1.45 3.19
CA LEU A 84 -7.51 0.68 2.66
C LEU A 84 -6.33 1.62 2.39
N TYR A 85 -5.17 1.35 2.97
CA TYR A 85 -3.94 2.09 2.77
C TYR A 85 -2.96 1.23 1.97
N ILE A 86 -2.59 1.70 0.78
CA ILE A 86 -1.74 0.97 -0.17
C ILE A 86 -0.43 1.71 -0.46
N ASP A 87 0.61 0.93 -0.72
CA ASP A 87 1.86 1.43 -1.31
C ASP A 87 1.73 1.71 -2.82
N GLY A 88 0.98 0.88 -3.54
CA GLY A 88 0.79 0.96 -4.98
C GLY A 88 1.98 0.50 -5.85
N PRO A 89 1.77 0.36 -7.17
CA PRO A 89 2.75 -0.22 -8.09
C PRO A 89 3.98 0.67 -8.27
N MET A 90 5.13 0.05 -8.56
CA MET A 90 6.42 0.74 -8.71
C MET A 90 6.61 1.33 -10.12
N THR A 91 5.67 2.15 -10.60
CA THR A 91 5.62 2.62 -12.01
C THR A 91 6.81 3.47 -12.45
N HIS A 92 7.52 4.11 -11.51
CA HIS A 92 8.73 4.90 -11.79
C HIS A 92 9.96 4.06 -12.21
N MET A 93 9.93 2.74 -12.06
CA MET A 93 11.02 1.81 -12.41
C MET A 93 10.52 0.70 -13.35
N PRO A 94 10.16 1.01 -14.61
CA PRO A 94 9.52 0.06 -15.52
C PRO A 94 10.42 -1.11 -15.96
N GLU A 95 11.74 -0.99 -15.80
CA GLU A 95 12.70 -2.08 -16.06
C GLU A 95 12.65 -3.16 -14.95
N GLU A 96 12.33 -2.76 -13.73
CA GLU A 96 12.29 -3.60 -12.53
C GLU A 96 10.85 -4.05 -12.20
N TYR A 97 9.86 -3.25 -12.61
CA TYR A 97 8.44 -3.51 -12.39
C TYR A 97 7.65 -3.37 -13.69
N PRO A 98 7.46 -4.48 -14.43
CA PRO A 98 6.79 -4.45 -15.72
C PRO A 98 5.33 -3.98 -15.63
N ASP A 99 4.84 -3.28 -16.65
CA ASP A 99 3.45 -2.79 -16.73
C ASP A 99 2.39 -3.90 -16.57
N ALA A 100 2.73 -5.14 -16.90
CA ALA A 100 1.85 -6.29 -16.65
C ALA A 100 1.49 -6.44 -15.15
N GLU A 101 2.43 -6.17 -14.24
CA GLU A 101 2.20 -6.23 -12.79
C GLU A 101 1.35 -5.03 -12.33
N THR A 102 1.57 -3.84 -12.89
CA THR A 102 0.69 -2.66 -12.67
C THR A 102 -0.74 -2.96 -13.08
N ARG A 103 -0.96 -3.63 -14.22
CA ARG A 103 -2.32 -4.01 -14.66
C ARG A 103 -2.98 -5.02 -13.73
N LYS A 104 -2.22 -6.02 -13.22
CA LYS A 104 -2.74 -6.97 -12.21
C LYS A 104 -3.12 -6.24 -10.93
N SER A 105 -2.26 -5.32 -10.49
CA SER A 105 -2.46 -4.46 -9.33
C SER A 105 -3.79 -3.71 -9.41
N VAL A 106 -3.98 -2.99 -10.53
CA VAL A 106 -5.20 -2.22 -10.80
C VAL A 106 -6.41 -3.14 -10.86
N ALA A 107 -6.34 -4.27 -11.56
CA ALA A 107 -7.45 -5.22 -11.65
C ALA A 107 -7.87 -5.79 -10.28
N ASN A 108 -6.90 -6.08 -9.41
CA ASN A 108 -7.16 -6.56 -8.06
C ASN A 108 -7.76 -5.46 -7.17
N LEU A 109 -7.26 -4.24 -7.25
CA LEU A 109 -7.82 -3.10 -6.51
C LEU A 109 -9.26 -2.76 -6.96
N LEU A 110 -9.54 -2.83 -8.27
CA LEU A 110 -10.90 -2.72 -8.81
C LEU A 110 -11.83 -3.80 -8.24
N ARG A 111 -11.33 -5.03 -8.07
CA ARG A 111 -12.09 -6.10 -7.42
C ARG A 111 -12.37 -5.77 -5.95
N VAL A 112 -11.40 -5.23 -5.21
CA VAL A 112 -11.59 -4.80 -3.82
C VAL A 112 -12.66 -3.71 -3.74
N ILE A 113 -12.61 -2.68 -4.59
CA ILE A 113 -13.65 -1.63 -4.67
C ILE A 113 -15.05 -2.24 -4.84
N ARG A 114 -15.18 -3.23 -5.72
CA ARG A 114 -16.47 -3.83 -6.09
C ARG A 114 -17.01 -4.85 -5.09
N SER A 115 -16.16 -5.42 -4.23
CA SER A 115 -16.47 -6.62 -3.45
C SER A 115 -16.31 -6.44 -1.94
N THR A 116 -16.00 -5.23 -1.48
CA THR A 116 -15.78 -4.94 -0.05
C THR A 116 -16.54 -3.67 0.36
N ARG A 117 -16.55 -3.36 1.65
CA ARG A 117 -17.12 -2.12 2.22
C ARG A 117 -16.17 -0.92 2.14
N VAL A 118 -15.17 -0.96 1.26
CA VAL A 118 -14.16 0.10 1.20
C VAL A 118 -14.83 1.41 0.79
N ARG A 119 -14.61 2.44 1.58
CA ARG A 119 -15.10 3.82 1.33
C ARG A 119 -13.95 4.80 1.13
N THR A 120 -12.73 4.40 1.48
CA THR A 120 -11.53 5.21 1.27
C THR A 120 -10.34 4.34 0.92
N ILE A 121 -9.65 4.69 -0.16
CA ILE A 121 -8.35 4.13 -0.54
C ILE A 121 -7.31 5.25 -0.44
N ILE A 122 -6.32 5.05 0.43
CA ILE A 122 -5.17 5.93 0.62
C ILE A 122 -4.01 5.35 -0.19
N VAL A 123 -3.47 6.13 -1.12
CA VAL A 123 -2.35 5.76 -1.99
C VAL A 123 -1.08 6.48 -1.52
N ASP A 124 0.03 5.76 -1.33
CA ASP A 124 1.26 6.38 -0.81
C ASP A 124 2.54 5.71 -1.36
N HIS A 125 3.67 5.85 -0.67
CA HIS A 125 4.92 5.11 -0.82
C HIS A 125 5.45 4.95 -2.26
N HIS A 126 5.36 3.75 -2.87
CA HIS A 126 5.93 3.49 -4.20
C HIS A 126 5.17 4.21 -5.30
N ALA A 127 3.85 4.25 -5.21
CA ALA A 127 3.01 4.95 -6.18
C ALA A 127 3.38 6.42 -6.32
N LEU A 128 3.73 7.08 -5.22
CA LEU A 128 4.04 8.52 -5.20
C LEU A 128 5.50 8.85 -5.54
N ARG A 129 6.33 7.86 -5.86
CA ARG A 129 7.66 8.08 -6.45
C ARG A 129 7.59 8.39 -7.94
N ASP A 130 6.44 8.15 -8.57
CA ASP A 130 6.15 8.55 -9.94
C ASP A 130 5.46 9.92 -9.98
N ARG A 131 6.04 10.88 -10.70
CA ARG A 131 5.43 12.21 -10.90
C ARG A 131 4.06 12.13 -11.57
N ASP A 132 3.83 11.11 -12.39
CA ASP A 132 2.58 10.84 -13.10
C ASP A 132 1.77 9.70 -12.44
N TRP A 133 1.85 9.56 -11.11
CA TRP A 133 1.10 8.53 -10.36
C TRP A 133 -0.42 8.54 -10.63
N ARG A 134 -0.97 9.66 -11.09
CA ARG A 134 -2.37 9.75 -11.49
C ARG A 134 -2.71 8.91 -12.71
N ALA A 135 -1.75 8.64 -13.59
CA ALA A 135 -1.97 7.84 -14.80
C ALA A 135 -2.42 6.40 -14.46
N TRP A 136 -1.73 5.72 -13.55
CA TRP A 136 -2.06 4.34 -13.19
C TRP A 136 -3.28 4.25 -12.26
N THR A 137 -3.56 5.30 -11.47
CA THR A 137 -4.75 5.36 -10.60
C THR A 137 -6.03 5.81 -11.30
N ALA A 138 -5.96 6.28 -12.55
CA ALA A 138 -7.12 6.78 -13.29
C ALA A 138 -8.28 5.74 -13.35
N PRO A 139 -8.04 4.45 -13.66
CA PRO A 139 -9.12 3.45 -13.63
C PRO A 139 -9.70 3.24 -12.23
N LEU A 140 -8.89 3.37 -11.18
CA LEU A 140 -9.36 3.26 -9.79
C LEU A 140 -10.25 4.43 -9.43
N THR A 141 -9.87 5.65 -9.81
CA THR A 141 -10.65 6.85 -9.55
C THR A 141 -12.01 6.78 -10.24
N GLN A 142 -12.04 6.35 -11.50
CA GLN A 142 -13.29 6.16 -12.24
C GLN A 142 -14.22 5.14 -11.57
N ALA A 143 -13.72 3.97 -11.20
CA ALA A 143 -14.53 2.97 -10.50
C ALA A 143 -14.95 3.43 -9.11
N ALA A 144 -14.10 4.21 -8.43
CA ALA A 144 -14.37 4.71 -7.10
C ALA A 144 -15.56 5.70 -7.10
N GLU A 145 -15.68 6.54 -8.14
CA GLU A 145 -16.85 7.42 -8.31
C GLU A 145 -18.18 6.63 -8.42
N GLU A 146 -18.19 5.52 -9.15
CA GLU A 146 -19.38 4.65 -9.30
C GLU A 146 -19.79 3.95 -7.99
N HIS A 147 -18.85 3.81 -7.05
CA HIS A 147 -19.00 3.04 -5.82
C HIS A 147 -18.96 3.91 -4.54
N ASP A 148 -19.00 5.24 -4.67
CA ASP A 148 -18.89 6.20 -3.55
C ASP A 148 -17.62 5.98 -2.69
N VAL A 149 -16.51 5.63 -3.36
CA VAL A 149 -15.21 5.42 -2.74
C VAL A 149 -14.34 6.66 -2.98
N ARG A 150 -13.69 7.13 -1.92
CA ARG A 150 -12.68 8.20 -2.04
C ARG A 150 -11.31 7.60 -2.32
N VAL A 151 -10.69 7.93 -3.44
CA VAL A 151 -9.27 7.66 -3.70
C VAL A 151 -8.47 8.93 -3.44
N ALA A 152 -7.49 8.86 -2.55
CA ALA A 152 -6.68 10.02 -2.16
C ALA A 152 -5.26 9.59 -1.80
N THR A 153 -4.30 10.49 -1.92
CA THR A 153 -2.99 10.32 -1.27
C THR A 153 -3.09 10.50 0.24
N ALA A 154 -2.05 10.08 0.98
CA ALA A 154 -1.97 10.36 2.43
C ALA A 154 -2.02 11.87 2.72
N ALA A 155 -1.38 12.69 1.89
CA ALA A 155 -1.43 14.15 1.99
C ALA A 155 -2.85 14.70 1.79
N GLU A 156 -3.53 14.28 0.71
CA GLU A 156 -4.91 14.70 0.42
C GLU A 156 -5.91 14.20 1.48
N PHE A 157 -5.70 13.00 2.03
CA PHE A 157 -6.50 12.47 3.13
C PHE A 157 -6.41 13.39 4.36
N LEU A 158 -5.22 13.92 4.65
CA LEU A 158 -4.95 14.89 5.71
C LEU A 158 -5.34 16.34 5.35
N GLY A 159 -5.86 16.61 4.15
CA GLY A 159 -6.18 17.95 3.68
C GLY A 159 -4.95 18.83 3.41
N LYS A 160 -3.80 18.20 3.12
CA LYS A 160 -2.55 18.87 2.77
C LYS A 160 -2.32 18.83 1.25
N PRO A 161 -1.59 19.81 0.68
CA PRO A 161 -1.13 19.70 -0.69
C PRO A 161 -0.19 18.49 -0.85
N ILE A 162 -0.23 17.85 -2.01
CA ILE A 162 0.70 16.78 -2.36
C ILE A 162 2.09 17.40 -2.53
N ASP A 163 3.09 16.78 -1.89
CA ASP A 163 4.50 17.10 -2.06
C ASP A 163 5.30 15.80 -2.25
N GLN A 164 5.58 15.46 -3.50
CA GLN A 164 6.25 14.20 -3.85
C GLN A 164 7.77 14.35 -3.71
N LEU A 165 8.26 14.32 -2.48
CA LEU A 165 9.67 14.57 -2.18
C LEU A 165 10.59 13.58 -2.92
N GLU A 166 10.30 12.27 -2.88
CA GLU A 166 11.15 11.27 -3.54
C GLU A 166 11.05 11.34 -5.08
N ALA A 167 9.87 11.59 -5.64
CA ALA A 167 9.73 11.78 -7.10
C ALA A 167 10.49 13.00 -7.62
N ASN A 168 10.76 13.97 -6.73
CA ASN A 168 11.46 15.22 -7.04
C ASN A 168 12.87 15.28 -6.45
N ARG A 169 13.43 14.15 -5.98
CA ARG A 169 14.77 14.09 -5.38
C ARG A 169 15.87 14.66 -6.28
N ASP A 170 15.74 14.48 -7.59
CA ASP A 170 16.65 15.05 -8.58
C ASP A 170 16.65 16.58 -8.54
N ALA A 171 15.47 17.21 -8.54
CA ALA A 171 15.35 18.65 -8.40
C ALA A 171 15.81 19.14 -7.02
N LEU A 172 15.41 18.45 -5.95
CA LEU A 172 15.73 18.82 -4.57
C LEU A 172 17.24 18.73 -4.26
N HIS A 173 17.95 17.79 -4.88
CA HIS A 173 19.39 17.63 -4.74
C HIS A 173 20.21 18.34 -5.83
N GLY A 174 19.57 19.16 -6.68
CA GLY A 174 20.26 19.87 -7.76
C GLY A 174 20.83 18.97 -8.87
N MET A 175 20.30 17.75 -8.99
CA MET A 175 20.60 16.79 -10.06
C MET A 175 19.66 16.94 -11.27
N SER A 176 18.68 17.85 -11.21
CA SER A 176 17.86 18.19 -12.37
C SER A 176 18.75 18.70 -13.50
N ARG A 177 18.85 17.93 -14.58
CA ARG A 177 19.49 18.39 -15.81
C ARG A 177 18.71 19.60 -16.30
N GLU A 178 19.42 20.68 -16.62
CA GLU A 178 18.83 21.76 -17.43
C GLU A 178 18.29 21.14 -18.73
N PRO A 179 17.06 21.50 -19.15
CA PRO A 179 16.63 21.19 -20.50
C PRO A 179 17.54 21.99 -21.44
N ASP A 180 18.18 21.31 -22.41
CA ASP A 180 19.18 21.80 -23.37
C ASP A 180 20.66 21.85 -22.94
N GLN A 181 21.29 20.68 -22.83
CA GLN A 181 22.67 20.55 -23.32
C GLN A 181 22.72 19.53 -24.47
N PRO A 182 23.01 19.96 -25.71
CA PRO A 182 23.12 19.05 -26.84
C PRO A 182 24.35 18.15 -26.69
N LYS A 183 24.22 16.94 -27.25
CA LYS A 183 25.25 15.88 -27.28
C LYS A 183 26.55 16.34 -27.91
#